data_AF-A0A1D9HBZ9-F1
#
_entry.id   AF-A0A1D9HBZ9-F1
#
_cell.length_a   1.000
_cell.length_b   1.000
_cell.length_c   1.000
_cell.angle_alpha   90.00
_cell.angle_beta   90.00
_cell.angle_gamma   90.00
#
_symmetry.space_group_name_H-M   'P 1'
#
loop_
_entity.id
_entity.type
_entity.pdbx_description
1 polymer ?
#
loop_
_entity_poly.entity_id
_entity_poly.type
_entity_poly.pdbx_seq_one_letter_code
_entity_poly.pdbx_strand_id
1 'polypeptide(L)'
;MPRLAATPDQIRATVLAMLTEAGDAAPPTAARFRRVVSVRKLRDRLGGGDPATLSRTLNAIEAEVVRSGLADLALPEIPVEIAEAMRALWQAAVAVQLDDVVRLKREAQATADTAEAARAEAELRVELLRAELSEVRGQLAARDTALAVACAAQAAACARADEQAARRGELEAALATAQERATAGERTHTEAIATTQARYEALSKQLLQETAHQRDAVRAERAQLASQLKFAERRIAALEDERARLDADLASERAARQTAAGEASALKAVTASQRAQLDELLRATLAAAPPAAKTRVPRSTGKAAAKRTAQS
;
A
#
# COMPACT_ATOMS: atom_id res chain seq x y z
N MET A 1 33.11 -83.98 -110.95
CA MET A 1 32.09 -83.92 -112.02
C MET A 1 31.57 -82.49 -112.10
N PRO A 2 31.89 -81.72 -113.15
CA PRO A 2 31.39 -80.36 -113.30
C PRO A 2 29.89 -80.43 -113.63
N ARG A 3 29.05 -79.82 -112.79
CA ARG A 3 27.59 -79.80 -112.98
C ARG A 3 27.26 -78.64 -113.92
N LEU A 4 26.61 -78.96 -115.04
CA LEU A 4 26.14 -77.99 -116.03
C LEU A 4 25.20 -76.97 -115.36
N ALA A 5 25.46 -75.68 -115.53
CA ALA A 5 24.58 -74.62 -115.05
C ALA A 5 23.28 -74.65 -115.85
N ALA A 6 22.12 -74.72 -115.17
CA ALA A 6 20.82 -74.65 -115.81
C ALA A 6 20.67 -73.33 -116.56
N THR A 7 20.21 -73.37 -117.82
CA THR A 7 20.02 -72.17 -118.64
C THR A 7 18.74 -71.42 -118.25
N PRO A 8 18.67 -70.09 -118.44
CA PRO A 8 17.49 -69.29 -118.09
C PRO A 8 16.17 -69.79 -118.70
N ASP A 9 16.21 -70.32 -119.92
CA ASP A 9 15.03 -70.85 -120.62
C ASP A 9 14.57 -72.19 -120.03
N GLN A 10 15.50 -73.04 -119.58
CA GLN A 10 15.18 -74.26 -118.83
C GLN A 10 14.54 -73.92 -117.47
N ILE A 11 15.04 -72.88 -116.79
CA ILE A 11 14.44 -72.39 -115.54
C ILE A 11 13.01 -71.88 -115.80
N ARG A 12 12.80 -71.08 -116.85
CA ARG A 12 11.48 -70.56 -117.26
C ARG A 12 10.49 -71.69 -117.59
N ALA A 13 10.90 -72.65 -118.42
CA ALA A 13 10.06 -73.80 -118.79
C ALA A 13 9.68 -74.64 -117.57
N THR A 14 10.61 -74.86 -116.64
CA THR A 14 10.37 -75.64 -115.42
C THR A 14 9.46 -74.90 -114.43
N VAL A 15 9.60 -73.57 -114.31
CA VAL A 15 8.71 -72.74 -113.47
C VAL A 15 7.28 -72.72 -114.04
N LEU A 16 7.12 -72.56 -115.35
CA LEU A 16 5.80 -72.62 -116.00
C LEU A 16 5.18 -74.01 -115.87
N ALA A 17 5.96 -75.09 -116.02
CA ALA A 17 5.50 -76.46 -115.79
C ALA A 17 5.03 -76.68 -114.34
N MET A 18 5.77 -76.17 -113.35
CA MET A 18 5.37 -76.23 -111.94
C MET A 18 4.06 -75.46 -111.65
N LEU A 19 3.83 -74.35 -112.36
CA LEU A 19 2.58 -73.59 -112.25
C LEU A 19 1.41 -74.29 -112.95
N THR A 20 1.62 -74.94 -114.09
CA THR A 20 0.60 -75.73 -114.79
C THR A 20 0.25 -77.03 -114.07
N GLU A 21 1.24 -77.72 -113.50
CA GLU A 21 1.03 -78.94 -112.69
C GLU A 21 0.33 -78.66 -111.36
N ALA A 22 0.53 -77.46 -110.79
CA ALA A 22 -0.22 -77.01 -109.64
C ALA A 22 -1.69 -76.69 -109.95
N GLY A 23 -2.09 -76.80 -111.22
CA GLY A 23 -3.46 -76.90 -111.72
C GLY A 23 -4.44 -75.88 -111.17
N ASP A 24 -4.60 -74.73 -111.86
CA ASP A 24 -5.83 -73.92 -111.79
C ASP A 24 -5.80 -72.76 -112.80
N ALA A 25 -6.92 -72.53 -113.50
CA ALA A 25 -7.07 -71.61 -114.64
C ALA A 25 -7.12 -70.10 -114.30
N ALA A 26 -6.84 -69.71 -113.05
CA ALA A 26 -6.87 -68.31 -112.62
C ALA A 26 -5.47 -67.66 -112.65
N PRO A 27 -5.35 -66.36 -113.02
CA PRO A 27 -4.06 -65.69 -113.14
C PRO A 27 -3.28 -65.67 -111.81
N PRO A 28 -1.97 -65.90 -111.84
CA PRO A 28 -1.15 -66.03 -110.62
C PRO A 28 -0.89 -64.68 -109.95
N THR A 29 -1.37 -64.51 -108.70
CA THR A 29 -0.94 -63.42 -107.81
C THR A 29 0.44 -63.70 -107.20
N ALA A 30 1.18 -62.66 -106.80
CA ALA A 30 2.54 -62.80 -106.26
C ALA A 30 2.63 -63.76 -105.06
N ALA A 31 1.65 -63.71 -104.15
CA ALA A 31 1.57 -64.61 -103.00
C ALA A 31 1.38 -66.08 -103.43
N ARG A 32 0.65 -66.35 -104.52
CA ARG A 32 0.41 -67.69 -105.06
C ARG A 32 1.64 -68.24 -105.78
N PHE A 33 2.32 -67.41 -106.59
CA PHE A 33 3.56 -67.78 -107.28
C PHE A 33 4.61 -68.28 -106.28
N ARG A 34 4.83 -67.55 -105.19
CA ARG A 34 5.81 -67.91 -104.13
C ARG A 34 5.43 -69.16 -103.32
N ARG A 35 4.14 -69.52 -103.25
CA ARG A 35 3.67 -70.73 -102.57
C ARG A 35 3.99 -71.99 -103.39
N VAL A 36 3.79 -71.90 -104.70
CA VAL A 36 4.00 -73.00 -105.64
C VAL A 36 5.48 -73.16 -105.97
N VAL A 37 6.14 -72.06 -106.29
CA VAL A 37 7.52 -72.01 -106.79
C VAL A 37 8.43 -71.40 -105.71
N SER A 38 9.43 -72.15 -105.28
CA SER A 38 10.49 -71.65 -104.39
C SER A 38 11.86 -72.07 -104.92
N VAL A 39 12.90 -71.31 -104.59
CA VAL A 39 14.28 -71.58 -105.05
C VAL A 39 14.72 -73.00 -104.70
N ARG A 40 14.28 -73.52 -103.54
CA ARG A 40 14.54 -74.90 -103.11
C ARG A 40 13.85 -75.92 -104.02
N LYS A 41 12.53 -75.79 -104.25
CA LYS A 41 11.75 -76.71 -105.12
C LYS A 41 12.24 -76.68 -106.57
N LEU A 42 12.60 -75.49 -107.06
CA LEU A 42 13.15 -75.30 -108.39
C LEU A 42 14.53 -75.97 -108.53
N ARG A 43 15.40 -75.84 -107.52
CA ARG A 43 16.72 -76.49 -107.49
C ARG A 43 16.60 -78.02 -107.42
N ASP A 44 15.66 -78.53 -106.64
CA ASP A 44 15.42 -79.97 -106.49
C ASP A 44 14.93 -80.59 -107.82
N ARG A 45 14.14 -79.87 -108.63
CA ARG A 45 13.69 -80.32 -109.97
C ARG A 45 14.75 -80.17 -111.06
N LEU A 46 15.59 -79.15 -110.99
CA LEU A 46 16.68 -78.93 -111.95
C LEU A 46 17.93 -79.79 -111.65
N GLY A 47 17.94 -80.53 -110.53
CA GLY A 47 19.06 -81.39 -110.12
C GLY A 47 20.28 -80.63 -109.59
N GLY A 48 20.15 -79.32 -109.33
CA GLY A 48 21.23 -78.43 -108.88
C GLY A 48 21.15 -77.02 -109.48
N GLY A 49 22.07 -76.15 -109.07
CA GLY A 49 22.16 -74.76 -109.54
C GLY A 49 22.61 -73.81 -108.43
N ASP A 50 23.24 -72.69 -108.82
CA ASP A 50 23.61 -71.64 -107.88
C ASP A 50 22.34 -70.90 -107.36
N PRO A 51 22.10 -70.85 -106.04
CA PRO A 51 20.89 -70.24 -105.47
C PRO A 51 20.71 -68.77 -105.84
N ALA A 52 21.80 -68.01 -106.01
CA ALA A 52 21.74 -66.56 -106.28
C ALA A 52 21.30 -66.26 -107.73
N THR A 53 21.70 -67.10 -108.68
CA THR A 53 21.23 -67.01 -110.07
C THR A 53 19.78 -67.48 -110.21
N LEU A 54 19.42 -68.61 -109.57
CA LEU A 54 18.04 -69.11 -109.56
C LEU A 54 17.05 -68.12 -108.93
N SER A 55 17.42 -67.48 -107.83
CA SER A 55 16.57 -66.47 -107.19
C SER A 55 16.33 -65.24 -108.06
N ARG A 56 17.36 -64.78 -108.80
CA ARG A 56 17.22 -63.61 -109.69
C ARG A 56 16.33 -63.92 -110.88
N THR A 57 16.53 -65.07 -111.53
CA THR A 57 15.68 -65.50 -112.64
C THR A 57 14.24 -65.77 -112.19
N LEU A 58 14.04 -66.33 -111.00
CA LEU A 58 12.72 -66.60 -110.44
C LEU A 58 11.96 -65.32 -110.09
N ASN A 59 12.63 -64.30 -109.54
CA ASN A 59 12.00 -62.99 -109.28
C ASN A 59 11.65 -62.25 -110.58
N ALA A 60 12.48 -62.37 -111.63
CA ALA A 60 12.17 -61.81 -112.94
C ALA A 60 10.94 -62.49 -113.56
N ILE A 61 10.85 -63.82 -113.47
CA ILE A 61 9.69 -64.59 -113.95
C ILE A 61 8.45 -64.28 -113.09
N GLU A 62 8.56 -64.14 -111.76
CA GLU A 62 7.46 -63.72 -110.88
C GLU A 62 6.88 -62.38 -111.32
N ALA A 63 7.75 -61.38 -111.53
CA ALA A 63 7.32 -60.04 -111.92
C ALA A 63 6.67 -60.01 -113.31
N GLU A 64 7.12 -60.86 -114.24
CA GLU A 64 6.55 -60.99 -115.58
C GLU A 64 5.17 -61.66 -115.52
N VAL A 65 5.08 -62.80 -114.83
CA VAL A 65 3.86 -63.64 -114.75
C VAL A 65 2.75 -63.00 -113.91
N VAL A 66 3.10 -62.27 -112.84
CA VAL A 66 2.13 -61.51 -112.04
C VAL A 66 1.64 -60.28 -112.81
N ARG A 67 2.53 -59.63 -113.59
CA ARG A 67 2.15 -58.45 -114.39
C ARG A 67 1.26 -58.84 -115.56
N SER A 68 1.55 -59.95 -116.25
CA SER A 68 0.64 -60.48 -117.29
C SER A 68 -0.69 -60.91 -116.67
N GLY A 69 -0.68 -61.55 -115.49
CA GLY A 69 -1.90 -61.95 -114.80
C GLY A 69 -2.77 -60.78 -114.27
N LEU A 70 -2.15 -59.65 -113.93
CA LEU A 70 -2.86 -58.43 -113.55
C LEU A 70 -3.39 -57.65 -114.76
N ALA A 71 -2.75 -57.77 -115.94
CA ALA A 71 -3.23 -57.18 -117.17
C ALA A 71 -4.48 -57.90 -117.73
N ASP A 72 -4.62 -59.21 -117.48
CA ASP A 72 -5.82 -59.99 -117.83
C ASP A 72 -7.01 -59.74 -116.88
N LEU A 73 -6.77 -59.11 -115.72
CA LEU A 73 -7.82 -58.58 -114.86
C LEU A 73 -8.28 -57.23 -115.42
N ALA A 74 -9.18 -57.29 -116.40
CA ALA A 74 -9.95 -56.13 -116.82
C ALA A 74 -10.77 -55.64 -115.61
N LEU A 75 -10.22 -54.70 -114.84
CA LEU A 75 -11.04 -53.85 -113.97
C LEU A 75 -12.04 -53.15 -114.89
N PRO A 76 -13.37 -53.30 -114.69
CA PRO A 76 -14.33 -52.54 -115.46
C PRO A 76 -14.01 -51.06 -115.27
N GLU A 77 -13.80 -50.34 -116.38
CA GLU A 77 -13.61 -48.89 -116.37
C GLU A 77 -14.84 -48.28 -115.69
N ILE A 78 -14.65 -47.76 -114.47
CA ILE A 78 -15.71 -47.04 -113.77
C ILE A 78 -16.02 -45.82 -114.66
N PRO A 79 -17.27 -45.66 -115.11
CA PRO A 79 -17.67 -44.51 -115.92
C PRO A 79 -17.23 -43.21 -115.25
N VAL A 80 -16.70 -42.28 -116.06
CA VAL A 80 -16.11 -41.02 -115.59
C VAL A 80 -17.09 -40.25 -114.69
N GLU A 81 -18.37 -40.29 -115.02
CA GLU A 81 -19.45 -39.62 -114.28
C GLU A 81 -19.60 -40.19 -112.86
N ILE A 82 -19.42 -41.50 -112.68
CA ILE A 82 -19.49 -42.16 -111.36
C ILE A 82 -18.23 -41.83 -110.55
N ALA A 83 -17.05 -41.80 -111.18
CA ALA A 83 -15.81 -41.42 -110.52
C ALA A 83 -15.84 -39.95 -110.05
N GLU A 84 -16.41 -39.04 -110.83
CA GLU A 84 -16.62 -37.64 -110.46
C GLU A 84 -17.64 -37.50 -109.33
N ALA A 85 -18.77 -38.22 -109.37
CA ALA A 85 -19.76 -38.22 -108.31
C ALA A 85 -19.20 -38.76 -106.98
N MET A 86 -18.42 -39.85 -107.01
CA MET A 86 -17.73 -40.38 -105.83
C MET A 86 -16.68 -39.41 -105.28
N ARG A 87 -15.95 -38.71 -106.16
CA ARG A 87 -14.96 -37.71 -105.76
C ARG A 87 -15.64 -36.48 -105.13
N ALA A 88 -16.76 -36.03 -105.68
CA ALA A 88 -17.56 -34.94 -105.12
C ALA A 88 -18.17 -35.32 -103.77
N LEU A 89 -18.72 -36.54 -103.63
CA LEU A 89 -19.22 -37.07 -102.35
C LEU A 89 -18.11 -37.16 -101.30
N TRP A 90 -16.93 -37.65 -101.68
CA TRP A 90 -15.78 -37.72 -100.78
C TRP A 90 -15.29 -36.33 -100.37
N GLN A 91 -15.19 -35.39 -101.32
CA GLN A 91 -14.81 -34.00 -101.01
C GLN A 91 -15.83 -33.32 -100.10
N ALA A 92 -17.14 -33.53 -100.32
CA ALA A 92 -18.19 -33.01 -99.46
C ALA A 92 -18.12 -33.62 -98.05
N ALA A 93 -17.90 -34.93 -97.93
CA ALA A 93 -17.74 -35.59 -96.63
C ALA A 93 -16.49 -35.10 -95.88
N VAL A 94 -15.36 -34.91 -96.57
CA VAL A 94 -14.13 -34.36 -95.97
C VAL A 94 -14.31 -32.90 -95.56
N ALA A 95 -15.03 -32.10 -96.35
CA ALA A 95 -15.36 -30.72 -96.00
C ALA A 95 -16.19 -30.63 -94.72
N VAL A 96 -17.26 -31.44 -94.61
CA VAL A 96 -18.09 -31.50 -93.39
C VAL A 96 -17.28 -31.94 -92.17
N GLN A 97 -16.41 -32.95 -92.32
CA GLN A 97 -15.52 -33.40 -91.23
C GLN A 97 -14.51 -32.31 -90.81
N LEU A 98 -13.94 -31.58 -91.78
CA LEU A 98 -13.06 -30.44 -91.50
C LEU A 98 -13.81 -29.31 -90.78
N ASP A 99 -15.04 -29.01 -91.20
CA ASP A 99 -15.90 -28.01 -90.56
C ASP A 99 -16.24 -28.41 -89.11
N ASP A 100 -16.56 -29.68 -88.87
CA ASP A 100 -16.78 -30.21 -87.52
C ASP A 100 -15.52 -30.13 -86.63
N VAL A 101 -14.35 -30.45 -87.18
CA VAL A 101 -13.06 -30.30 -86.46
C VAL A 101 -12.77 -28.83 -86.15
N VAL A 102 -13.04 -27.92 -87.09
CA VAL A 102 -12.89 -26.47 -86.86
C VAL A 102 -13.89 -25.98 -85.80
N ARG A 103 -15.14 -26.46 -85.84
CA ARG A 103 -16.14 -26.15 -84.81
C ARG A 103 -15.69 -26.65 -83.44
N LEU A 104 -15.27 -27.92 -83.32
CA LEU A 104 -14.77 -28.50 -82.08
C LEU A 104 -13.53 -27.76 -81.55
N LYS A 105 -12.62 -27.32 -82.42
CA LYS A 105 -11.48 -26.48 -82.02
C LYS A 105 -11.92 -25.14 -81.46
N ARG A 106 -12.92 -24.48 -82.07
CA ARG A 106 -13.46 -23.22 -81.56
C ARG A 106 -14.18 -23.40 -80.23
N GLU A 107 -14.98 -24.46 -80.10
CA GLU A 107 -15.65 -24.81 -78.84
C GLU A 107 -14.62 -25.11 -77.73
N ALA A 108 -13.61 -25.93 -78.02
CA ALA A 108 -12.53 -26.23 -77.08
C ALA A 108 -11.77 -24.95 -76.67
N GLN A 109 -11.44 -24.07 -77.62
CA GLN A 109 -10.79 -22.79 -77.31
C GLN A 109 -11.69 -21.91 -76.43
N ALA A 110 -12.97 -21.79 -76.73
CA ALA A 110 -13.91 -21.03 -75.92
C ALA A 110 -14.03 -21.62 -74.49
N THR A 111 -14.02 -22.95 -74.33
CA THR A 111 -14.01 -23.58 -73.01
C THR A 111 -12.70 -23.36 -72.25
N ALA A 112 -11.56 -23.33 -72.95
CA ALA A 112 -10.27 -23.01 -72.34
C ALA A 112 -10.23 -21.55 -71.87
N ASP A 113 -10.65 -20.60 -72.72
CA ASP A 113 -10.68 -19.18 -72.40
C ASP A 113 -11.59 -18.88 -71.19
N THR A 114 -12.76 -19.54 -71.12
CA THR A 114 -13.68 -19.42 -69.97
C THR A 114 -13.13 -20.04 -68.69
N ALA A 115 -12.44 -21.18 -68.78
CA ALA A 115 -11.77 -21.79 -67.63
C ALA A 115 -10.59 -20.93 -67.12
N GLU A 116 -9.82 -20.33 -68.02
CA GLU A 116 -8.74 -19.40 -67.68
C GLU A 116 -9.27 -18.13 -67.01
N ALA A 117 -10.35 -17.55 -67.53
CA ALA A 117 -11.01 -16.40 -66.91
C ALA A 117 -11.54 -16.74 -65.50
N ALA A 118 -12.22 -17.88 -65.34
CA ALA A 118 -12.72 -18.34 -64.04
C ALA A 118 -11.58 -18.62 -63.04
N ARG A 119 -10.45 -19.15 -63.52
CA ARG A 119 -9.25 -19.35 -62.71
C ARG A 119 -8.66 -18.03 -62.26
N ALA A 120 -8.50 -17.06 -63.17
CA ALA A 120 -7.99 -15.74 -62.83
C ALA A 120 -8.89 -15.02 -61.80
N GLU A 121 -10.22 -15.11 -61.95
CA GLU A 121 -11.17 -14.57 -60.98
C GLU A 121 -11.03 -15.24 -59.60
N ALA A 122 -10.90 -16.58 -59.57
CA ALA A 122 -10.70 -17.31 -58.33
C ALA A 122 -9.36 -16.95 -57.65
N GLU A 123 -8.28 -16.78 -58.41
CA GLU A 123 -6.97 -16.34 -57.91
C GLU A 123 -7.08 -14.94 -57.27
N LEU A 124 -7.72 -13.97 -57.95
CA LEU A 124 -7.97 -12.63 -57.41
C LEU A 124 -8.81 -12.68 -56.12
N ARG A 125 -9.84 -13.54 -56.07
CA ARG A 125 -10.66 -13.69 -54.86
C ARG A 125 -9.88 -14.27 -53.70
N VAL A 126 -8.99 -15.22 -53.95
CA VAL A 126 -8.10 -15.78 -52.92
C VAL A 126 -7.12 -14.71 -52.42
N GLU A 127 -6.58 -13.87 -53.29
CA GLU A 127 -5.70 -12.76 -52.88
C GLU A 127 -6.44 -11.73 -52.03
N LEU A 128 -7.66 -11.35 -52.41
CA LEU A 128 -8.53 -10.47 -51.63
C LEU A 128 -8.79 -11.05 -50.23
N LEU A 129 -9.23 -12.32 -50.15
CA LEU A 129 -9.51 -12.97 -48.87
C LEU A 129 -8.26 -13.09 -47.99
N ARG A 130 -7.08 -13.28 -48.58
CA ARG A 130 -5.81 -13.28 -47.84
C ARG A 130 -5.50 -11.89 -47.27
N ALA A 131 -5.75 -10.83 -48.03
CA ALA A 131 -5.58 -9.46 -47.56
C ALA A 131 -6.54 -9.15 -46.41
N GLU A 132 -7.84 -9.43 -46.57
CA GLU A 132 -8.86 -9.25 -45.52
C GLU A 132 -8.52 -10.03 -44.25
N LEU A 133 -8.10 -11.30 -44.39
CA LEU A 133 -7.70 -12.12 -43.26
C LEU A 133 -6.44 -11.60 -42.57
N SER A 134 -5.49 -11.03 -43.31
CA SER A 134 -4.33 -10.35 -42.72
C SER A 134 -4.72 -9.09 -41.94
N GLU A 135 -5.68 -8.32 -42.46
CA GLU A 135 -6.19 -7.12 -41.79
C GLU A 135 -6.93 -7.47 -40.50
N VAL A 136 -7.85 -8.45 -40.54
CA VAL A 136 -8.59 -8.90 -39.35
C VAL A 136 -7.64 -9.44 -38.28
N ARG A 137 -6.58 -10.18 -38.67
CA ARG A 137 -5.56 -10.63 -37.72
C ARG A 137 -4.79 -9.45 -37.11
N GLY A 138 -4.47 -8.43 -37.91
CA GLY A 138 -3.85 -7.20 -37.41
C GLY A 138 -4.76 -6.45 -36.42
N GLN A 139 -6.04 -6.32 -36.74
CA GLN A 139 -7.03 -5.71 -35.85
C GLN A 139 -7.20 -6.50 -34.55
N LEU A 140 -7.24 -7.84 -34.62
CA LEU A 140 -7.32 -8.71 -33.44
C LEU A 140 -6.09 -8.53 -32.54
N ALA A 141 -4.88 -8.57 -33.10
CA ALA A 141 -3.64 -8.35 -32.35
C ALA A 141 -3.62 -6.95 -31.69
N ALA A 142 -4.07 -5.91 -32.39
CA ALA A 142 -4.19 -4.57 -31.81
C ALA A 142 -5.19 -4.54 -30.64
N ARG A 143 -6.34 -5.22 -30.75
CA ARG A 143 -7.31 -5.33 -29.65
C ARG A 143 -6.75 -6.11 -28.47
N ASP A 144 -6.01 -7.19 -28.69
CA ASP A 144 -5.39 -7.97 -27.63
C ASP A 144 -4.35 -7.14 -26.87
N THR A 145 -3.53 -6.35 -27.57
CA THR A 145 -2.59 -5.43 -26.91
C THR A 145 -3.32 -4.35 -26.11
N ALA A 146 -4.38 -3.76 -26.65
CA ALA A 146 -5.18 -2.76 -25.94
C ALA A 146 -5.87 -3.35 -24.69
N LEU A 147 -6.37 -4.58 -24.78
CA LEU A 147 -6.96 -5.30 -23.65
C LEU A 147 -5.91 -5.61 -22.58
N ALA A 148 -4.73 -6.09 -22.96
CA ALA A 148 -3.63 -6.33 -22.02
C ALA A 148 -3.22 -5.04 -21.29
N VAL A 149 -3.11 -3.91 -22.00
CA VAL A 149 -2.84 -2.60 -21.41
C VAL A 149 -3.95 -2.16 -20.45
N ALA A 150 -5.22 -2.33 -20.83
CA ALA A 150 -6.35 -1.99 -19.97
C ALA A 150 -6.40 -2.85 -18.70
N CYS A 151 -6.15 -4.16 -18.80
CA CYS A 151 -6.06 -5.05 -17.65
C CYS A 151 -4.90 -4.67 -16.72
N ALA A 152 -3.73 -4.33 -17.27
CA ALA A 152 -2.59 -3.86 -16.46
C ALA A 152 -2.90 -2.54 -15.75
N ALA A 153 -3.54 -1.59 -16.45
CA ALA A 153 -3.97 -0.32 -15.86
C ALA A 153 -5.01 -0.51 -14.75
N GLN A 154 -5.96 -1.43 -14.95
CA GLN A 154 -6.95 -1.78 -13.94
C GLN A 154 -6.30 -2.41 -12.70
N ALA A 155 -5.39 -3.36 -12.87
CA ALA A 155 -4.66 -3.97 -11.75
C ALA A 155 -3.87 -2.92 -10.95
N ALA A 156 -3.19 -2.00 -11.64
CA ALA A 156 -2.49 -0.88 -11.00
C ALA A 156 -3.43 0.12 -10.30
N ALA A 157 -4.65 0.32 -10.82
CA ALA A 157 -5.65 1.15 -10.16
C ALA A 157 -6.20 0.47 -8.89
N CYS A 158 -6.49 -0.83 -8.94
CA CYS A 158 -6.92 -1.61 -7.77
C CYS A 158 -5.85 -1.60 -6.67
N ALA A 159 -4.58 -1.87 -7.01
CA ALA A 159 -3.49 -1.84 -6.04
C ALA A 159 -3.34 -0.47 -5.34
N ARG A 160 -3.50 0.63 -6.09
CA ARG A 160 -3.50 1.99 -5.51
C ARG A 160 -4.71 2.24 -4.61
N ALA A 161 -5.88 1.73 -4.97
CA ALA A 161 -7.08 1.85 -4.14
C ALA A 161 -6.94 1.08 -2.83
N ASP A 162 -6.37 -0.13 -2.87
CA ASP A 162 -6.10 -0.93 -1.67
C ASP A 162 -5.08 -0.24 -0.75
N GLU A 163 -4.02 0.34 -1.31
CA GLU A 163 -3.04 1.12 -0.55
C GLU A 163 -3.67 2.36 0.10
N GLN A 164 -4.53 3.07 -0.63
CA GLN A 164 -5.26 4.22 -0.09
C GLN A 164 -6.24 3.82 1.01
N ALA A 165 -6.93 2.69 0.87
CA ALA A 165 -7.82 2.15 1.88
C ALA A 165 -7.06 1.78 3.16
N ALA A 166 -5.89 1.14 3.04
CA ALA A 166 -5.03 0.82 4.17
C ALA A 166 -4.56 2.10 4.90
N ARG A 167 -4.02 3.08 4.15
CA ARG A 167 -3.59 4.38 4.72
C ARG A 167 -4.74 5.12 5.39
N ARG A 168 -5.95 5.06 4.83
CA ARG A 168 -7.14 5.66 5.43
C ARG A 168 -7.47 4.98 6.76
N GLY A 169 -7.44 3.65 6.81
CA GLY A 169 -7.64 2.89 8.05
C GLY A 169 -6.61 3.23 9.13
N GLU A 170 -5.34 3.38 8.77
CA GLU A 170 -4.27 3.82 9.69
C GLU A 170 -4.53 5.22 10.24
N LEU A 171 -4.94 6.17 9.40
CA LEU A 171 -5.26 7.53 9.81
C LEU A 171 -6.50 7.60 10.71
N GLU A 172 -7.54 6.81 10.40
CA GLU A 172 -8.75 6.72 11.23
C GLU A 172 -8.42 6.15 12.61
N ALA A 173 -7.58 5.11 12.69
CA ALA A 173 -7.11 4.54 13.95
C ALA A 173 -6.23 5.52 14.75
N ALA A 174 -5.33 6.25 14.08
CA ALA A 174 -4.50 7.28 14.71
C ALA A 174 -5.34 8.44 15.26
N LEU A 175 -6.38 8.86 14.52
CA LEU A 175 -7.31 9.89 14.94
C LEU A 175 -8.15 9.45 16.15
N ALA A 176 -8.68 8.23 16.14
CA ALA A 176 -9.40 7.67 17.29
C ALA A 176 -8.50 7.64 18.54
N THR A 177 -7.26 7.18 18.39
CA THR A 177 -6.28 7.14 19.48
C THR A 177 -5.94 8.55 20.00
N ALA A 178 -5.82 9.54 19.11
CA ALA A 178 -5.55 10.92 19.50
C ALA A 178 -6.74 11.54 20.26
N GLN A 179 -7.98 11.26 19.84
CA GLN A 179 -9.20 11.69 20.52
C GLN A 179 -9.33 11.05 21.91
N GLU A 180 -9.04 9.76 22.04
CA GLU A 180 -9.00 9.08 23.35
C GLU A 180 -7.96 9.70 24.27
N ARG A 181 -6.75 9.99 23.78
CA ARG A 181 -5.71 10.68 24.58
C ARG A 181 -6.12 12.10 24.97
N ALA A 182 -6.75 12.85 24.07
CA ALA A 182 -7.21 14.20 24.37
C ALA A 182 -8.29 14.18 25.46
N THR A 183 -9.31 13.33 25.32
CA THR A 183 -10.39 13.20 26.31
C THR A 183 -9.89 12.66 27.66
N ALA A 184 -8.94 11.72 27.66
CA ALA A 184 -8.29 11.26 28.87
C ALA A 184 -7.47 12.38 29.54
N GLY A 185 -6.70 13.14 28.74
CA GLY A 185 -5.96 14.31 29.20
C GLY A 185 -6.87 15.35 29.86
N GLU A 186 -7.96 15.72 29.20
CA GLU A 186 -8.97 16.65 29.76
C GLU A 186 -9.53 16.16 31.09
N ARG A 187 -9.89 14.87 31.22
CA ARG A 187 -10.36 14.29 32.49
C ARG A 187 -9.29 14.36 33.57
N THR A 188 -8.04 14.00 33.26
CA THR A 188 -6.96 14.08 34.26
C THR A 188 -6.69 15.51 34.71
N HIS A 189 -6.80 16.48 33.80
CA HIS A 189 -6.64 17.90 34.13
C HIS A 189 -7.79 18.43 34.99
N THR A 190 -9.05 18.09 34.68
CA THR A 190 -10.19 18.51 35.48
C THR A 190 -10.15 17.89 36.88
N GLU A 191 -9.76 16.62 37.01
CA GLU A 191 -9.52 15.96 38.30
C GLU A 191 -8.39 16.61 39.10
N ALA A 192 -7.27 16.96 38.45
CA ALA A 192 -6.16 17.66 39.10
C ALA A 192 -6.56 19.06 39.61
N ILE A 193 -7.38 19.79 38.84
CA ILE A 193 -7.91 21.09 39.26
C ILE A 193 -8.87 20.90 40.45
N ALA A 194 -9.80 19.95 40.38
CA ALA A 194 -10.77 19.68 41.45
C ALA A 194 -10.09 19.28 42.76
N THR A 195 -9.07 18.41 42.70
CA THR A 195 -8.29 18.02 43.88
C THR A 195 -7.51 19.18 44.49
N THR A 196 -6.96 20.05 43.64
CA THR A 196 -6.25 21.27 44.08
C THR A 196 -7.21 22.26 44.73
N GLN A 197 -8.38 22.50 44.13
CA GLN A 197 -9.43 23.36 44.68
C GLN A 197 -9.92 22.84 46.04
N ALA A 198 -10.22 21.55 46.15
CA ALA A 198 -10.63 20.93 47.41
C ALA A 198 -9.57 21.10 48.52
N ARG A 199 -8.27 21.00 48.17
CA ARG A 199 -7.17 21.24 49.12
C ARG A 199 -7.11 22.70 49.56
N TYR A 200 -7.25 23.65 48.64
CA TYR A 200 -7.28 25.07 48.99
C TYR A 200 -8.49 25.43 49.86
N GLU A 201 -9.66 24.86 49.57
CA GLU A 201 -10.87 25.04 50.39
C GLU A 201 -10.72 24.44 51.79
N ALA A 202 -10.09 23.27 51.92
CA ALA A 202 -9.81 22.67 53.22
C ALA A 202 -8.83 23.52 54.03
N LEU A 203 -7.74 23.98 53.41
CA LEU A 203 -6.75 24.84 54.05
C LEU A 203 -7.34 26.20 54.46
N SER A 204 -8.20 26.79 53.62
CA SER A 204 -8.85 28.06 53.95
C SER A 204 -9.82 27.90 55.13
N LYS A 205 -10.59 26.82 55.19
CA LYS A 205 -11.43 26.47 56.36
C LYS A 205 -10.59 26.29 57.62
N GLN A 206 -9.47 25.57 57.53
CA GLN A 206 -8.56 25.37 58.66
C GLN A 206 -7.99 26.71 59.16
N LEU A 207 -7.53 27.58 58.26
CA LEU A 207 -7.02 28.91 58.63
C LEU A 207 -8.08 29.77 59.31
N LEU A 208 -9.33 29.73 58.84
CA LEU A 208 -10.45 30.43 59.49
C LEU A 208 -10.75 29.88 60.89
N GLN A 209 -10.63 28.57 61.10
CA GLN A 209 -10.79 27.93 62.41
C GLN A 209 -9.63 28.29 63.35
N GLU A 210 -8.39 28.21 62.89
CA GLU A 210 -7.20 28.58 63.67
C GLU A 210 -7.23 30.06 64.06
N THR A 211 -7.60 30.96 63.15
CA THR A 211 -7.75 32.40 63.47
C THR A 211 -8.93 32.68 64.41
N ALA A 212 -10.00 31.88 64.39
CA ALA A 212 -11.06 31.95 65.40
C ALA A 212 -10.54 31.50 66.77
N HIS A 213 -9.85 30.36 66.84
CA HIS A 213 -9.25 29.84 68.08
C HIS A 213 -8.21 30.82 68.67
N GLN A 214 -7.35 31.42 67.85
CA GLN A 214 -6.40 32.44 68.30
C GLN A 214 -7.11 33.67 68.87
N ARG A 215 -8.19 34.15 68.25
CA ARG A 215 -8.98 35.28 68.78
C ARG A 215 -9.60 34.95 70.13
N ASP A 216 -10.15 33.75 70.29
CA ASP A 216 -10.78 33.33 71.54
C ASP A 216 -9.74 33.11 72.65
N ALA A 217 -8.57 32.55 72.33
CA ALA A 217 -7.43 32.44 73.25
C ALA A 217 -6.97 33.82 73.74
N VAL A 218 -6.74 34.77 72.84
CA VAL A 218 -6.35 36.15 73.19
C VAL A 218 -7.43 36.85 74.02
N ARG A 219 -8.72 36.63 73.73
CA ARG A 219 -9.83 37.16 74.55
C ARG A 219 -9.82 36.57 75.95
N ALA A 220 -9.58 35.27 76.09
CA ALA A 220 -9.49 34.60 77.39
C ALA A 220 -8.30 35.10 78.20
N GLU A 221 -7.11 35.20 77.60
CA GLU A 221 -5.91 35.76 78.23
C GLU A 221 -6.13 37.22 78.67
N ARG A 222 -6.72 38.05 77.80
CA ARG A 222 -7.07 39.43 78.15
C ARG A 222 -8.05 39.50 79.33
N ALA A 223 -9.04 38.62 79.38
CA ALA A 223 -9.99 38.55 80.50
C ALA A 223 -9.30 38.13 81.80
N GLN A 224 -8.37 37.16 81.73
CA GLN A 224 -7.55 36.74 82.86
C GLN A 224 -6.63 37.85 83.36
N LEU A 225 -5.90 38.53 82.47
CA LEU A 225 -5.05 39.66 82.84
C LEU A 225 -5.89 40.82 83.41
N ALA A 226 -7.05 41.11 82.85
CA ALA A 226 -7.96 42.14 83.38
C ALA A 226 -8.48 41.78 84.77
N SER A 227 -8.74 40.52 85.08
CA SER A 227 -9.16 40.09 86.42
C SER A 227 -8.01 40.16 87.42
N GLN A 228 -6.79 39.77 87.03
CA GLN A 228 -5.57 39.92 87.84
C GLN A 228 -5.25 41.38 88.12
N LEU A 229 -5.36 42.27 87.11
CA LEU A 229 -5.19 43.71 87.28
C LEU A 229 -6.21 44.28 88.27
N LYS A 230 -7.51 43.97 88.12
CA LYS A 230 -8.55 44.40 89.07
C LYS A 230 -8.28 43.89 90.49
N PHE A 231 -7.77 42.67 90.63
CA PHE A 231 -7.40 42.13 91.93
C PHE A 231 -6.20 42.88 92.53
N ALA A 232 -5.16 43.14 91.73
CA ALA A 232 -4.00 43.93 92.16
C ALA A 232 -4.39 45.37 92.53
N GLU A 233 -5.22 46.04 91.73
CA GLU A 233 -5.77 47.37 92.02
C GLU A 233 -6.52 47.39 93.37
N ARG A 234 -7.38 46.39 93.63
CA ARG A 234 -8.08 46.26 94.93
C ARG A 234 -7.11 46.03 96.08
N ARG A 235 -6.06 45.23 95.88
CA ARG A 235 -5.05 44.98 96.90
C ARG A 235 -4.23 46.24 97.21
N ILE A 236 -3.87 47.01 96.19
CA ILE A 236 -3.19 48.31 96.33
C ILE A 236 -4.09 49.27 97.12
N ALA A 237 -5.36 49.43 96.73
CA ALA A 237 -6.30 50.29 97.44
C ALA A 237 -6.46 49.90 98.92
N ALA A 238 -6.55 48.59 99.22
CA ALA A 238 -6.61 48.11 100.60
C ALA A 238 -5.33 48.43 101.39
N LEU A 239 -4.15 48.30 100.78
CA LEU A 239 -2.87 48.66 101.41
C LEU A 239 -2.73 50.18 101.59
N GLU A 240 -3.25 50.98 100.66
CA GLU A 240 -3.31 52.44 100.78
C GLU A 240 -4.24 52.87 101.91
N ASP A 241 -5.41 52.24 102.05
CA ASP A 241 -6.34 52.46 103.17
C ASP A 241 -5.72 52.06 104.52
N GLU A 242 -5.07 50.89 104.59
CA GLU A 242 -4.34 50.44 105.77
C GLU A 242 -3.22 51.43 106.13
N ARG A 243 -2.45 51.89 105.14
CA ARG A 243 -1.42 52.90 105.34
C ARG A 243 -2.00 54.22 105.85
N ALA A 244 -3.10 54.70 105.26
CA ALA A 244 -3.76 55.93 105.69
C ALA A 244 -4.29 55.83 107.13
N ARG A 245 -4.81 54.65 107.54
CA ARG A 245 -5.20 54.36 108.93
C ARG A 245 -3.99 54.39 109.86
N LEU A 246 -2.90 53.70 109.51
CA LEU A 246 -1.67 53.70 110.31
C LEU A 246 -1.05 55.10 110.42
N ASP A 247 -1.08 55.90 109.36
CA ASP A 247 -0.62 57.30 109.39
C ASP A 247 -1.51 58.16 110.30
N ALA A 248 -2.83 57.95 110.29
CA ALA A 248 -3.77 58.61 111.20
C ALA A 248 -3.56 58.17 112.67
N ASP A 249 -3.32 56.89 112.93
CA ASP A 249 -3.00 56.34 114.25
C ASP A 249 -1.66 56.88 114.76
N LEU A 250 -0.64 56.97 113.90
CA LEU A 250 0.63 57.61 114.26
C LEU A 250 0.46 59.11 114.57
N ALA A 251 -0.39 59.81 113.83
CA ALA A 251 -0.71 61.21 114.09
C ALA A 251 -1.45 61.39 115.42
N SER A 252 -2.41 60.51 115.73
CA SER A 252 -3.16 60.54 117.00
C SER A 252 -2.27 60.17 118.19
N GLU A 253 -1.39 59.18 118.06
CA GLU A 253 -0.36 58.84 119.06
C GLU A 253 0.63 59.99 119.28
N ARG A 254 1.07 60.68 118.21
CA ARG A 254 1.92 61.87 118.34
C ARG A 254 1.16 63.00 119.05
N ALA A 255 -0.12 63.22 118.73
CA ALA A 255 -0.95 64.19 119.42
C ALA A 255 -1.14 63.83 120.90
N ALA A 256 -1.42 62.56 121.22
CA ALA A 256 -1.54 62.05 122.59
C ALA A 256 -0.23 62.16 123.37
N ARG A 257 0.92 61.91 122.73
CA ARG A 257 2.24 62.16 123.33
C ARG A 257 2.50 63.64 123.55
N GLN A 258 2.07 64.50 122.62
CA GLN A 258 2.18 65.95 122.79
C GLN A 258 1.27 66.45 123.91
N THR A 259 0.04 65.95 124.03
CA THR A 259 -0.84 66.28 125.16
C THR A 259 -0.29 65.74 126.46
N ALA A 260 0.18 64.49 126.53
CA ALA A 260 0.80 63.92 127.73
C ALA A 260 2.11 64.64 128.10
N ALA A 261 2.93 65.07 127.12
CA ALA A 261 4.10 65.91 127.37
C ALA A 261 3.68 67.31 127.86
N GLY A 262 2.62 67.88 127.28
CA GLY A 262 1.99 69.12 127.72
C GLY A 262 1.47 69.02 129.16
N GLU A 263 0.71 67.98 129.49
CA GLU A 263 0.21 67.65 130.82
C GLU A 263 1.35 67.39 131.80
N ALA A 264 2.38 66.61 131.43
CA ALA A 264 3.55 66.41 132.27
C ALA A 264 4.33 67.71 132.49
N SER A 265 4.40 68.61 131.49
CA SER A 265 5.00 69.94 131.65
C SER A 265 4.13 70.84 132.53
N ALA A 266 2.80 70.75 132.44
CA ALA A 266 1.85 71.45 133.29
C ALA A 266 1.93 70.93 134.74
N LEU A 267 2.00 69.62 134.95
CA LEU A 267 2.24 69.00 136.25
C LEU A 267 3.61 69.39 136.81
N LYS A 268 4.67 69.44 135.99
CA LYS A 268 5.97 69.97 136.41
C LYS A 268 5.87 71.45 136.82
N ALA A 269 5.13 72.27 136.08
CA ALA A 269 4.90 73.67 136.40
C ALA A 269 4.06 73.83 137.69
N VAL A 270 3.03 73.00 137.89
CA VAL A 270 2.24 72.95 139.12
C VAL A 270 3.09 72.46 140.29
N THR A 271 3.94 71.45 140.11
CA THR A 271 4.86 70.97 141.17
C THR A 271 5.90 72.04 141.49
N ALA A 272 6.40 72.77 140.49
CA ALA A 272 7.29 73.91 140.69
C ALA A 272 6.58 75.06 141.42
N SER A 273 5.31 75.32 141.09
CA SER A 273 4.44 76.28 141.78
C SER A 273 4.17 75.87 143.24
N GLN A 274 3.84 74.60 143.49
CA GLN A 274 3.66 74.04 144.83
C GLN A 274 4.95 74.07 145.64
N ARG A 275 6.12 73.80 145.02
CA ARG A 275 7.42 73.99 145.67
C ARG A 275 7.68 75.45 146.00
N ALA A 276 7.38 76.38 145.08
CA ALA A 276 7.48 77.81 145.36
C ALA A 276 6.53 78.24 146.49
N GLN A 277 5.31 77.71 146.56
CA GLN A 277 4.36 77.95 147.64
C GLN A 277 4.79 77.33 148.98
N LEU A 278 5.42 76.15 148.97
CA LEU A 278 6.03 75.56 150.17
C LEU A 278 7.26 76.35 150.63
N ASP A 279 8.09 76.82 149.71
CA ASP A 279 9.19 77.75 150.02
C ASP A 279 8.66 79.06 150.59
N GLU A 280 7.54 79.58 150.07
CA GLU A 280 6.83 80.77 150.58
C GLU A 280 6.27 80.52 152.00
N LEU A 281 5.68 79.35 152.28
CA LEU A 281 5.17 78.98 153.60
C LEU A 281 6.29 78.70 154.62
N LEU A 282 7.41 78.13 154.20
CA LEU A 282 8.63 78.03 155.02
C LEU A 282 9.21 79.42 155.30
N ARG A 283 9.12 80.35 154.34
CA ARG A 283 9.49 81.77 154.54
C ARG A 283 8.51 82.48 155.48
N ALA A 284 7.22 82.14 155.46
CA ALA A 284 6.17 82.74 156.28
C ALA A 284 6.09 82.17 157.72
N THR A 285 6.54 80.93 157.96
CA THR A 285 6.57 80.31 159.30
C THR A 285 7.85 80.59 160.08
N LEU A 286 8.91 81.11 159.43
CA LEU A 286 10.21 81.40 160.04
C LEU A 286 10.58 82.90 160.07
N ALA A 287 9.63 83.81 159.85
CA ALA A 287 9.90 85.25 159.79
C ALA A 287 9.14 86.08 160.85
N ALA A 288 9.56 85.95 162.11
CA ALA A 288 9.44 87.00 163.12
C ALA A 288 10.85 87.33 163.67
N ALA A 289 11.45 88.37 163.09
CA ALA A 289 12.64 89.12 163.53
C ALA A 289 14.06 88.50 163.34
N PRO A 290 15.09 89.35 163.07
CA PRO A 290 16.38 89.03 162.40
C PRO A 290 17.59 89.15 163.37
N PRO A 291 18.90 89.16 162.99
CA PRO A 291 19.58 89.01 161.69
C PRO A 291 20.68 87.89 161.66
N ALA A 292 21.08 87.39 160.49
CA ALA A 292 22.10 86.33 160.38
C ALA A 292 23.47 86.86 159.92
N ALA A 293 24.48 86.71 160.79
CA ALA A 293 25.86 87.07 160.56
C ALA A 293 26.71 85.88 160.06
N LYS A 294 27.54 86.16 159.06
CA LYS A 294 28.91 85.66 158.80
C LYS A 294 29.17 84.15 158.82
N THR A 295 29.62 83.60 157.68
CA THR A 295 31.00 83.06 157.55
C THR A 295 31.37 82.78 156.09
N ARG A 296 32.67 82.61 155.87
CA ARG A 296 33.46 82.87 154.66
C ARG A 296 34.05 81.53 154.16
N VAL A 297 34.05 81.31 152.84
CA VAL A 297 34.92 80.42 151.99
C VAL A 297 35.00 78.90 152.26
N PRO A 298 35.65 78.05 151.42
CA PRO A 298 35.98 78.08 149.97
C PRO A 298 35.74 76.72 149.20
N ARG A 299 36.00 76.73 147.88
CA ARG A 299 36.58 75.67 146.98
C ARG A 299 36.22 74.18 147.15
N SER A 300 35.87 73.55 146.03
CA SER A 300 36.67 72.54 145.27
C SER A 300 35.76 71.48 144.61
N THR A 301 35.76 71.37 143.28
CA THR A 301 36.40 70.33 142.43
C THR A 301 35.86 68.90 142.53
N GLY A 302 35.62 68.29 141.36
CA GLY A 302 35.46 66.84 141.15
C GLY A 302 34.10 66.50 140.53
N LYS A 303 33.92 66.40 139.19
CA LYS A 303 34.25 65.25 138.30
C LYS A 303 33.64 63.93 138.85
N ALA A 304 33.03 63.02 138.08
CA ALA A 304 33.12 62.75 136.64
C ALA A 304 32.02 61.77 136.17
N ALA A 305 31.86 61.73 134.84
CA ALA A 305 31.64 60.53 134.00
C ALA A 305 30.31 59.77 134.21
N ALA A 306 29.71 59.10 133.23
CA ALA A 306 30.16 58.47 131.99
C ALA A 306 28.89 58.35 131.11
N LYS A 307 28.95 58.55 129.77
CA LYS A 307 29.20 57.49 128.76
C LYS A 307 28.11 56.39 128.86
N ARG A 308 27.43 55.93 127.80
CA ARG A 308 27.78 55.85 126.38
C ARG A 308 26.65 55.05 125.67
N THR A 309 26.53 55.22 124.34
CA THR A 309 26.19 54.20 123.31
C THR A 309 24.80 53.55 123.33
N ALA A 310 24.22 53.11 122.21
CA ALA A 310 24.45 53.25 120.76
C ALA A 310 23.33 52.46 120.05
N GLN A 311 23.14 52.76 118.75
CA GLN A 311 22.85 51.86 117.61
C GLN A 311 21.78 50.75 117.79
N SER A 312 20.82 50.61 116.89
CA SER A 312 20.94 50.47 115.44
C SER A 312 19.75 51.06 114.68
#